data_AF-A0A0D3DXV2-F1
#
_entry.id   AF-A0A0D3DXV2-F1
#
_cell.length_a   1.000
_cell.length_b   1.000
_cell.length_c   1.000
_cell.angle_alpha   90.00
_cell.angle_beta   90.00
_cell.angle_gamma   90.00
#
_symmetry.space_group_name_H-M   'P 1'
#
loop_
_entity.id
_entity.type
_entity.pdbx_description
1 polymer ?
#
loop_
_entity_poly.entity_id
_entity_poly.type
_entity_poly.pdbx_seq_one_letter_code
_entity_poly.pdbx_strand_id
1 'polypeptide(L)'
;MAVFHFKNLIFKNQIYRLEMQERSFVLCYPNTSDLRYRDFIHKNLPLHRAPVIESLVLKSRNPQLFRPENIKLWVGIAVSRCVRELSLRICYDTIDNKPFVPLPSSLYTCCNSLTALKLKGESIFVDVPQSVNLPNLKTLKLRDVTYLNDDALRLLLSNCTALEDLFIDRHGDYDDNLRAVIVKVSTLQRLTLKTRSEYPSVQHVIVTPSLKYLKIYEDGDNLSYIIEDMPKLEEAVIDVAHFLDELLRSMTSVKHLSVRQITNLEEDQSKLNVGTVFHQLEDLKLCILREDWSKVLVWLLRNSPKLRVLNLYTDVIDGTEEWEKCGYKNSSVTCIWKSDSMNAAVHRLIGCDYNVLI
;
A
#
# COMPACT_ATOMS: atom_id res chain seq x y z
N MET A 1 43.70 -5.73 -1.08
CA MET A 1 44.04 -5.23 0.28
C MET A 1 43.79 -3.73 0.28
N ALA A 2 43.11 -3.21 1.33
CA ALA A 2 42.49 -1.88 1.49
C ALA A 2 41.24 -1.66 0.61
N VAL A 3 39.99 -1.87 1.07
CA VAL A 3 39.18 -1.21 2.13
C VAL A 3 39.07 0.31 1.95
N PHE A 4 37.90 0.77 1.50
CA PHE A 4 37.46 2.15 1.71
C PHE A 4 36.02 2.15 2.21
N HIS A 5 35.88 2.34 3.52
CA HIS A 5 34.65 2.75 4.18
C HIS A 5 34.45 4.26 3.98
N PHE A 6 33.25 4.68 3.57
CA PHE A 6 32.80 6.05 3.84
C PHE A 6 31.53 5.98 4.69
N LYS A 7 31.72 5.69 5.99
CA LYS A 7 30.77 6.06 7.03
C LYS A 7 31.10 7.48 7.48
N ASN A 8 30.10 8.36 7.42
CA ASN A 8 30.07 9.72 7.98
C ASN A 8 31.10 10.70 7.39
N LEU A 9 30.66 11.50 6.41
CA LEU A 9 31.30 12.78 6.12
C LEU A 9 30.85 13.79 7.19
N ILE A 10 31.66 13.96 8.23
CA ILE A 10 31.47 15.02 9.23
C ILE A 10 32.05 16.31 8.65
N PHE A 11 31.18 17.27 8.31
CA PHE A 11 31.58 18.66 8.10
C PHE A 11 30.83 19.52 9.12
N LYS A 12 31.58 20.13 10.05
CA LYS A 12 31.12 21.11 11.05
C LYS A 12 29.90 20.67 11.91
N ASN A 13 30.08 19.69 12.79
CA ASN A 13 29.15 19.34 13.87
C ASN A 13 27.70 18.97 13.46
N GLN A 14 27.46 18.52 12.22
CA GLN A 14 26.19 17.91 11.81
C GLN A 14 26.43 16.52 11.22
N ILE A 15 25.58 15.55 11.60
CA ILE A 15 25.65 14.16 11.13
C ILE A 15 24.93 14.08 9.78
N TYR A 16 25.69 14.07 8.69
CA TYR A 16 25.18 13.74 7.35
C TYR A 16 25.24 12.22 7.16
N ARG A 17 24.09 11.53 7.05
CA ARG A 17 24.06 10.08 6.77
C ARG A 17 23.94 9.84 5.27
N LEU A 18 25.08 9.87 4.59
CA LEU A 18 25.26 9.32 3.25
C LEU A 18 25.78 7.88 3.41
N GLU A 19 24.90 6.89 3.28
CA GLU A 19 25.35 5.49 3.25
C GLU A 19 25.69 5.14 1.81
N MET A 20 26.98 5.24 1.48
CA MET A 20 27.56 4.61 0.31
C MET A 20 28.01 3.22 0.74
N GLN A 21 27.15 2.24 0.53
CA GLN A 21 27.60 0.85 0.41
C GLN A 21 27.96 0.63 -1.04
N GLU A 22 28.92 -0.24 -1.33
CA GLU A 22 29.52 -0.46 -2.66
C GLU A 22 28.52 -0.64 -3.82
N ARG A 23 27.23 -0.86 -3.51
CA ARG A 23 26.15 -0.97 -4.48
C ARG A 23 24.81 -0.30 -4.12
N SER A 24 24.72 0.45 -3.02
CA SER A 24 23.47 1.08 -2.56
C SER A 24 23.70 2.54 -2.20
N PHE A 25 22.82 3.43 -2.69
CA PHE A 25 22.84 4.85 -2.41
C PHE A 25 21.57 5.26 -1.66
N VAL A 26 21.70 5.68 -0.40
CA VAL A 26 20.59 6.22 0.39
C VAL A 26 20.82 7.68 0.72
N LEU A 27 19.89 8.54 0.30
CA LEU A 27 19.92 9.98 0.57
C LEU A 27 18.78 10.35 1.53
N CYS A 28 19.14 10.88 2.71
CA CYS A 28 18.22 11.42 3.73
C CYS A 28 18.75 12.79 4.19
N TYR A 29 17.88 13.80 4.30
CA TYR A 29 18.28 15.18 4.56
C TYR A 29 17.83 15.72 5.94
N PRO A 30 18.72 16.35 6.71
CA PRO A 30 18.38 17.36 7.71
C PRO A 30 18.77 18.78 7.22
N ASN A 31 17.91 19.76 7.50
CA ASN A 31 18.06 21.20 7.17
C ASN A 31 19.50 21.75 7.35
N THR A 32 20.23 22.01 6.25
CA THR A 32 21.02 23.24 5.94
C THR A 32 22.11 23.06 4.85
N SER A 33 22.16 24.05 3.93
CA SER A 33 23.14 24.34 2.85
C SER A 33 23.19 23.38 1.63
N ASP A 34 22.13 23.49 0.83
CA ASP A 34 21.69 22.66 -0.30
C ASP A 34 22.66 22.47 -1.48
N LEU A 35 23.25 23.52 -2.07
CA LEU A 35 23.85 23.42 -3.42
C LEU A 35 25.02 22.45 -3.54
N ARG A 36 25.81 22.29 -2.47
CA ARG A 36 26.96 21.37 -2.44
C ARG A 36 26.55 19.91 -2.61
N TYR A 37 25.35 19.56 -2.16
CA TYR A 37 24.82 18.20 -2.24
C TYR A 37 24.42 17.83 -3.67
N ARG A 38 23.70 18.74 -4.35
CA ARG A 38 23.39 18.62 -5.76
C ARG A 38 24.68 18.46 -6.57
N ASP A 39 25.65 19.33 -6.36
CA ASP A 39 26.91 19.31 -7.09
C ASP A 39 27.71 18.04 -6.81
N PHE A 40 27.63 17.50 -5.59
CA PHE A 40 28.21 16.20 -5.26
C PHE A 40 27.55 15.06 -6.05
N ILE A 41 26.22 15.00 -6.14
CA ILE A 41 25.53 13.95 -6.92
C ILE A 41 25.87 14.07 -8.40
N HIS A 42 25.79 15.29 -8.95
CA HIS A 42 26.14 15.58 -10.34
C HIS A 42 27.57 15.14 -10.69
N LYS A 43 28.51 15.30 -9.76
CA LYS A 43 29.90 14.89 -9.97
C LYS A 43 30.13 13.40 -9.72
N ASN A 44 29.55 12.81 -8.68
CA ASN A 44 29.94 11.47 -8.23
C ASN A 44 29.07 10.35 -8.81
N LEU A 45 27.78 10.58 -9.07
CA LEU A 45 26.89 9.55 -9.61
C LEU A 45 27.32 9.08 -11.02
N PRO A 46 27.72 9.97 -11.96
CA PRO A 46 28.26 9.55 -13.25
C PRO A 46 29.62 8.84 -13.12
N LEU A 47 30.45 9.23 -12.15
CA LEU A 47 31.78 8.68 -11.92
C LEU A 47 31.78 7.33 -11.21
N HIS A 48 30.62 6.91 -10.68
CA HIS A 48 30.46 5.59 -10.11
C HIS A 48 30.93 4.54 -11.13
N ARG A 49 31.80 3.60 -10.74
CA ARG A 49 32.40 2.62 -11.66
C ARG A 49 31.62 1.31 -11.73
N ALA A 50 30.67 1.07 -10.83
CA ALA A 50 29.94 -0.19 -10.85
C ALA A 50 29.02 -0.26 -12.09
N PRO A 51 29.02 -1.39 -12.80
CA PRO A 51 28.14 -1.59 -13.96
C PRO A 51 26.67 -1.73 -13.56
N VAL A 52 26.40 -2.13 -12.30
CA VAL A 52 25.07 -2.36 -11.74
C VAL A 52 24.90 -1.57 -10.45
N ILE A 53 23.76 -0.89 -10.29
CA ILE A 53 23.34 -0.26 -9.03
C ILE A 53 22.31 -1.17 -8.37
N GLU A 54 22.54 -1.64 -7.14
CA GLU A 54 21.57 -2.50 -6.48
C GLU A 54 20.38 -1.67 -5.97
N SER A 55 20.64 -0.48 -5.41
CA SER A 55 19.58 0.40 -4.93
C SER A 55 19.92 1.88 -5.06
N LEU A 56 18.98 2.67 -5.58
CA LEU A 56 19.00 4.12 -5.51
C LEU A 56 17.76 4.61 -4.74
N VAL A 57 18.00 5.28 -3.61
CA VAL A 57 16.96 5.87 -2.77
C VAL A 57 17.15 7.38 -2.68
N LEU A 58 16.21 8.11 -3.28
CA LEU A 58 16.14 9.56 -3.28
C LEU A 58 14.98 10.02 -2.41
N LYS A 59 15.24 10.85 -1.40
CA LYS A 59 14.21 11.44 -0.55
C LYS A 59 14.38 12.95 -0.48
N SER A 60 13.31 13.69 -0.69
CA SER A 60 13.31 15.15 -0.62
C SER A 60 11.99 15.73 -0.16
N ARG A 61 12.10 16.86 0.54
CA ARG A 61 11.01 17.81 0.74
C ARG A 61 11.29 19.20 0.19
N ASN A 62 12.46 19.38 -0.41
CA ASN A 62 12.96 20.68 -0.84
C ASN A 62 12.88 20.84 -2.36
N PRO A 63 12.05 21.77 -2.87
CA PRO A 63 11.85 21.96 -4.30
C PRO A 63 13.06 22.55 -5.03
N GLN A 64 13.97 23.24 -4.34
CA GLN A 64 15.14 23.88 -4.98
C GLN A 64 16.25 22.88 -5.31
N LEU A 65 16.37 21.80 -4.53
CA LEU A 65 17.36 20.74 -4.75
C LEU A 65 16.90 19.70 -5.75
N PHE A 66 15.65 19.27 -5.59
CA PHE A 66 15.05 18.18 -6.33
C PHE A 66 14.22 18.71 -7.49
N ARG A 67 14.80 19.66 -8.23
CA ARG A 67 14.17 20.12 -9.47
C ARG A 67 13.93 18.93 -10.41
N PRO A 68 12.85 18.94 -11.18
CA PRO A 68 12.51 17.87 -12.11
C PRO A 68 13.68 17.41 -12.98
N GLU A 69 14.52 18.34 -13.46
CA GLU A 69 15.66 18.05 -14.33
C GLU A 69 16.74 17.24 -13.60
N ASN A 70 17.00 17.53 -12.33
CA ASN A 70 17.97 16.80 -11.52
C ASN A 70 17.51 15.36 -11.28
N ILE A 71 16.23 15.18 -10.92
CA ILE A 71 15.66 13.84 -10.68
C ILE A 71 15.71 13.03 -11.97
N LYS A 72 15.27 13.62 -13.09
CA LYS A 72 15.30 12.99 -14.40
C LYS A 72 16.72 12.55 -14.78
N LEU A 73 17.72 13.40 -14.54
CA LEU A 73 19.13 13.08 -14.76
C LEU A 73 19.61 11.92 -13.88
N TRP A 74 19.37 11.99 -12.56
CA TRP A 74 19.86 10.98 -11.62
C TRP A 74 19.20 9.62 -11.83
N VAL A 75 17.90 9.59 -12.10
CA VAL A 75 17.18 8.37 -12.49
C VAL A 75 17.72 7.85 -13.83
N GLY A 76 17.95 8.73 -14.81
CA GLY A 76 18.52 8.36 -16.10
C GLY A 76 19.90 7.69 -15.98
N ILE A 77 20.78 8.24 -15.14
CA ILE A 77 22.07 7.61 -14.83
C ILE A 77 21.86 6.24 -14.19
N ALA A 78 20.93 6.13 -13.23
CA ALA A 78 20.68 4.85 -12.54
C ALA A 78 20.17 3.77 -13.50
N VAL A 79 19.26 4.13 -14.39
CA VAL A 79 18.76 3.26 -15.46
C VAL A 79 19.90 2.82 -16.39
N SER A 80 20.80 3.74 -16.78
CA SER A 80 21.98 3.42 -17.61
C SER A 80 22.94 2.43 -16.94
N ARG A 81 22.87 2.31 -15.61
CA ARG A 81 23.68 1.43 -14.76
C ARG A 81 22.85 0.29 -14.18
N CYS A 82 21.84 -0.14 -14.91
CA CYS A 82 21.05 -1.34 -14.59
C CYS A 82 20.58 -1.38 -13.13
N VAL A 83 19.99 -0.28 -12.64
CA VAL A 83 19.45 -0.22 -11.27
C VAL A 83 18.46 -1.36 -11.00
N ARG A 84 18.55 -1.99 -9.82
CA ARG A 84 17.59 -3.04 -9.40
C ARG A 84 16.46 -2.52 -8.53
N GLU A 85 16.76 -1.64 -7.58
CA GLU A 85 15.76 -0.98 -6.76
C GLU A 85 15.83 0.54 -6.94
N LEU A 86 14.71 1.15 -7.32
CA LEU A 86 14.55 2.60 -7.36
C LEU A 86 13.48 3.02 -6.36
N SER A 87 13.85 3.85 -5.38
CA SER A 87 12.90 4.47 -4.46
C SER A 87 13.00 5.99 -4.51
N LEU A 88 11.90 6.64 -4.88
CA LEU A 88 11.77 8.09 -4.92
C LEU A 88 10.71 8.50 -3.89
N ARG A 89 11.05 9.42 -2.98
CA ARG A 89 10.12 10.02 -2.03
C ARG A 89 10.24 11.53 -2.11
N ILE A 90 9.33 12.19 -2.83
CA ILE A 90 9.41 13.62 -3.14
C ILE A 90 8.11 14.25 -2.66
N CYS A 91 8.15 14.91 -1.50
CA CYS A 91 6.98 15.52 -0.87
C CYS A 91 7.31 16.97 -0.54
N TYR A 92 6.90 17.95 -1.35
CA TYR A 92 7.19 19.35 -1.07
C TYR A 92 6.25 19.91 0.00
N ASP A 93 6.81 20.63 0.97
CA ASP A 93 6.04 21.20 2.09
C ASP A 93 5.20 22.44 1.68
N THR A 94 5.37 22.96 0.46
CA THR A 94 4.65 24.14 -0.04
C THR A 94 3.39 23.74 -0.82
N ILE A 95 2.24 24.34 -0.46
CA ILE A 95 0.94 24.07 -1.09
C ILE A 95 0.87 24.63 -2.53
N ASP A 96 1.51 25.76 -2.80
CA ASP A 96 1.45 26.43 -4.10
C ASP A 96 2.63 26.06 -5.02
N ASN A 97 2.35 25.89 -6.32
CA ASN A 97 3.33 25.69 -7.40
C ASN A 97 4.28 24.49 -7.21
N LYS A 98 3.75 23.35 -6.76
CA LYS A 98 4.51 22.10 -6.69
C LYS A 98 4.98 21.68 -8.10
N PRO A 99 6.29 21.49 -8.34
CA PRO A 99 6.79 21.16 -9.66
C PRO A 99 6.43 19.72 -10.01
N PHE A 100 5.94 19.50 -11.23
CA PHE A 100 5.77 18.16 -11.78
C PHE A 100 7.14 17.53 -12.05
N VAL A 101 7.35 16.33 -11.50
CA VAL A 101 8.55 15.53 -11.69
C VAL A 101 8.20 14.38 -12.64
N PRO A 102 8.38 14.54 -13.96
CA PRO A 102 8.26 13.44 -14.89
C PRO A 102 9.43 12.48 -14.71
N LEU A 103 9.13 11.20 -14.68
CA LEU A 103 10.15 10.16 -14.73
C LEU A 103 10.68 10.00 -16.16
N PRO A 104 11.98 9.74 -16.36
CA PRO A 104 12.52 9.54 -17.70
C PRO A 104 11.88 8.31 -18.36
N SER A 105 11.49 8.42 -19.62
CA SER A 105 10.87 7.30 -20.38
C SER A 105 11.75 6.05 -20.40
N SER A 106 13.08 6.21 -20.36
CA SER A 106 14.04 5.11 -20.27
C SER A 106 13.87 4.24 -19.03
N LEU A 107 13.30 4.78 -17.93
CA LEU A 107 12.93 3.99 -16.76
C LEU A 107 11.93 2.90 -17.14
N TYR A 108 10.95 3.22 -17.99
CA TYR A 108 9.88 2.32 -18.40
C TYR A 108 10.24 1.43 -19.57
N THR A 109 11.13 1.87 -20.48
CA THR A 109 11.38 1.17 -21.76
C THR A 109 12.71 0.44 -21.84
N CYS A 110 13.72 0.84 -21.06
CA CYS A 110 15.10 0.33 -21.20
C CYS A 110 15.62 -0.36 -19.94
N CYS A 111 14.83 -0.47 -18.87
CA CYS A 111 15.28 -0.93 -17.56
C CYS A 111 14.91 -2.39 -17.28
N ASN A 112 15.64 -3.32 -17.88
CA ASN A 112 15.39 -4.75 -17.68
C ASN A 112 15.88 -5.29 -16.33
N SER A 113 16.70 -4.54 -15.59
CA SER A 113 17.25 -4.96 -14.30
C SER A 113 16.36 -4.63 -13.10
N LEU A 114 15.36 -3.76 -13.29
CA LEU A 114 14.57 -3.20 -12.21
C LEU A 114 13.65 -4.26 -11.61
N THR A 115 13.88 -4.60 -10.35
CA THR A 115 13.07 -5.55 -9.57
C THR A 115 12.11 -4.88 -8.61
N ALA A 116 12.41 -3.65 -8.18
CA ALA A 116 11.56 -2.90 -7.26
C ALA A 116 11.48 -1.41 -7.62
N LEU A 117 10.28 -0.88 -7.74
CA LEU A 117 9.98 0.54 -7.97
C LEU A 117 9.09 1.06 -6.85
N LYS A 118 9.56 2.07 -6.12
CA LYS A 118 8.87 2.62 -4.93
C LYS A 118 8.77 4.14 -5.06
N LEU A 119 7.62 4.64 -5.48
CA LEU A 119 7.34 6.06 -5.68
C LEU A 119 6.44 6.57 -4.56
N LYS A 120 6.83 7.70 -3.96
CA LYS A 120 6.02 8.41 -2.97
C LYS A 120 6.01 9.92 -3.26
N GLY A 121 4.82 10.50 -3.37
CA GLY A 121 4.58 11.93 -3.31
C GLY A 121 4.02 12.53 -4.61
N GLU A 122 3.13 13.51 -4.43
CA GLU A 122 2.16 13.98 -5.44
C GLU A 122 2.83 14.65 -6.63
N SER A 123 4.03 15.18 -6.42
CA SER A 123 4.80 15.79 -7.48
C SER A 123 5.36 14.78 -8.49
N ILE A 124 5.38 13.49 -8.15
CA ILE A 124 5.84 12.44 -9.06
C ILE A 124 4.73 12.15 -10.07
N PHE A 125 5.00 12.46 -11.33
CA PHE A 125 4.06 12.26 -12.42
C PHE A 125 4.31 10.94 -13.14
N VAL A 126 3.33 10.04 -13.05
CA VAL A 126 3.34 8.71 -13.66
C VAL A 126 2.76 8.82 -15.07
N ASP A 127 3.63 9.22 -16.00
CA ASP A 127 3.39 9.20 -17.45
C ASP A 127 4.10 7.98 -18.05
N VAL A 128 3.31 6.99 -18.48
CA VAL A 128 3.80 5.68 -18.90
C VAL A 128 3.69 5.56 -20.42
N PRO A 129 4.82 5.41 -21.15
CA PRO A 129 4.79 5.27 -22.59
C PRO A 129 4.17 3.92 -23.00
N GLN A 130 3.54 3.87 -24.18
CA GLN A 130 2.96 2.62 -24.71
C GLN A 130 3.97 1.47 -24.88
N SER A 131 5.25 1.80 -25.04
CA SER A 131 6.36 0.85 -25.16
C SER A 131 6.93 0.39 -23.81
N VAL A 132 6.23 0.66 -22.69
CA VAL A 132 6.63 0.22 -21.35
C VAL A 132 6.88 -1.29 -21.32
N ASN A 133 8.02 -1.67 -20.76
CA ASN A 133 8.41 -3.06 -20.57
C ASN A 133 9.30 -3.18 -19.34
N LEU A 134 8.75 -3.74 -18.27
CA LEU A 134 9.44 -3.93 -16.99
C LEU A 134 9.35 -5.42 -16.58
N PRO A 135 10.00 -6.32 -17.33
CA PRO A 135 9.72 -7.75 -17.26
C PRO A 135 10.17 -8.40 -15.94
N ASN A 136 11.12 -7.78 -15.23
CA ASN A 136 11.67 -8.28 -13.97
C ASN A 136 11.12 -7.56 -12.73
N LEU A 137 10.18 -6.63 -12.90
CA LEU A 137 9.62 -5.87 -11.78
C LEU A 137 8.74 -6.78 -10.92
N LYS A 138 9.22 -7.08 -9.71
CA LYS A 138 8.52 -7.90 -8.71
C LYS A 138 7.75 -7.07 -7.70
N THR A 139 8.20 -5.85 -7.43
CA THR A 139 7.58 -4.98 -6.42
C THR A 139 7.31 -3.59 -6.98
N LEU A 140 6.05 -3.17 -6.92
CA LEU A 140 5.61 -1.82 -7.30
C LEU A 140 4.88 -1.17 -6.12
N LYS A 141 5.40 -0.04 -5.63
CA LYS A 141 4.76 0.75 -4.58
C LYS A 141 4.54 2.16 -5.08
N LEU A 142 3.28 2.55 -5.17
CA LEU A 142 2.82 3.86 -5.61
C LEU A 142 2.07 4.48 -4.44
N ARG A 143 2.57 5.60 -3.94
CA ARG A 143 1.95 6.29 -2.82
C ARG A 143 1.83 7.78 -3.10
N ASP A 144 0.62 8.30 -3.01
CA ASP A 144 0.33 9.71 -3.17
C ASP A 144 0.92 10.24 -4.49
N VAL A 145 0.90 9.48 -5.61
CA VAL A 145 1.48 9.90 -6.90
C VAL A 145 0.39 10.41 -7.84
N THR A 146 0.72 11.30 -8.78
CA THR A 146 -0.23 11.78 -9.79
C THR A 146 -0.07 10.98 -11.09
N TYR A 147 -1.18 10.49 -11.64
CA TYR A 147 -1.19 9.72 -12.88
C TYR A 147 -1.51 10.63 -14.07
N LEU A 148 -1.07 10.27 -15.27
CA LEU A 148 -1.49 10.96 -16.49
C LEU A 148 -3.00 10.78 -16.73
N ASN A 149 -3.48 9.54 -16.58
CA ASN A 149 -4.86 9.11 -16.76
C ASN A 149 -5.02 7.65 -16.28
N ASP A 150 -6.21 7.08 -16.42
CA ASP A 150 -6.50 5.67 -16.12
C ASP A 150 -5.62 4.68 -16.89
N ASP A 151 -5.26 5.01 -18.14
CA ASP A 151 -4.43 4.14 -18.98
C ASP A 151 -2.99 4.04 -18.47
N ALA A 152 -2.46 5.06 -17.79
CA ALA A 152 -1.08 5.03 -17.28
C ALA A 152 -0.84 3.87 -16.29
N LEU A 153 -1.72 3.71 -15.31
CA LEU A 153 -1.64 2.59 -14.37
C LEU A 153 -1.91 1.25 -15.08
N ARG A 154 -2.90 1.22 -15.98
CA ARG A 154 -3.26 0.00 -16.73
C ARG A 154 -2.11 -0.52 -17.58
N LEU A 155 -1.44 0.38 -18.32
CA LEU A 155 -0.28 0.06 -19.16
C LEU A 155 0.91 -0.40 -18.34
N LEU A 156 1.15 0.25 -17.19
CA LEU A 156 2.22 -0.13 -16.28
C LEU A 156 2.03 -1.55 -15.76
N LEU A 157 0.83 -1.88 -15.26
CA LEU A 157 0.54 -3.19 -14.69
C LEU A 157 0.52 -4.30 -15.74
N SER A 158 -0.04 -4.06 -16.93
CA SER A 158 -0.15 -5.09 -17.98
C SER A 158 1.19 -5.54 -18.55
N ASN A 159 2.22 -4.69 -18.48
CA ASN A 159 3.57 -4.97 -18.98
C ASN A 159 4.58 -5.36 -17.88
N CYS A 160 4.11 -5.57 -16.64
CA CYS A 160 4.93 -6.09 -15.53
C CYS A 160 4.60 -7.57 -15.28
N THR A 161 5.16 -8.46 -16.10
CA THR A 161 4.80 -9.90 -16.09
C THR A 161 5.25 -10.64 -14.82
N ALA A 162 6.30 -10.19 -14.14
CA ALA A 162 6.84 -10.80 -12.92
C ALA A 162 6.34 -10.16 -11.61
N LEU A 163 5.30 -9.31 -11.65
CA LEU A 163 4.87 -8.53 -10.48
C LEU A 163 4.25 -9.42 -9.39
N GLU A 164 4.84 -9.39 -8.19
CA GLU A 164 4.46 -10.22 -7.04
C GLU A 164 3.85 -9.39 -5.88
N ASP A 165 4.31 -8.14 -5.67
CA ASP A 165 3.86 -7.22 -4.61
C ASP A 165 3.46 -5.86 -5.18
N LEU A 166 2.18 -5.52 -5.07
CA LEU A 166 1.60 -4.24 -5.49
C LEU A 166 1.04 -3.49 -4.28
N PHE A 167 1.49 -2.26 -4.10
CA PHE A 167 1.01 -1.33 -3.09
C PHE A 167 0.57 -0.04 -3.77
N ILE A 168 -0.69 0.34 -3.58
CA ILE A 168 -1.26 1.60 -4.06
C ILE A 168 -1.88 2.30 -2.84
N ASP A 169 -1.45 3.53 -2.58
CA ASP A 169 -1.94 4.36 -1.47
C ASP A 169 -2.28 5.74 -2.04
N ARG A 170 -3.57 6.05 -2.08
CA ARG A 170 -4.14 7.26 -2.66
C ARG A 170 -4.74 8.09 -1.53
N HIS A 171 -4.26 9.31 -1.37
CA HIS A 171 -4.81 10.27 -0.43
C HIS A 171 -5.75 11.22 -1.18
N GLY A 172 -6.98 11.38 -0.70
CA GLY A 172 -8.07 12.08 -1.37
C GLY A 172 -7.93 13.59 -1.47
N ASP A 173 -6.97 14.16 -0.74
CA ASP A 173 -6.69 15.59 -0.68
C ASP A 173 -6.19 16.17 -2.01
N TYR A 174 -5.85 15.32 -3.00
CA TYR A 174 -5.25 15.70 -4.27
C TYR A 174 -5.90 14.96 -5.45
N ASP A 175 -6.16 15.68 -6.56
CA ASP A 175 -6.61 15.05 -7.82
C ASP A 175 -5.42 14.32 -8.47
N ASP A 176 -5.45 12.99 -8.42
CA ASP A 176 -4.44 12.12 -9.03
C ASP A 176 -4.81 11.67 -10.45
N ASN A 177 -5.88 12.22 -11.03
CA ASN A 177 -6.47 11.93 -12.33
C ASN A 177 -7.02 10.49 -12.51
N LEU A 178 -6.96 9.62 -11.50
CA LEU A 178 -7.48 8.25 -11.61
C LEU A 178 -8.96 8.19 -11.24
N ARG A 179 -9.74 7.65 -12.18
CA ARG A 179 -11.18 7.36 -12.03
C ARG A 179 -11.46 5.86 -11.97
N ALA A 180 -10.50 5.02 -12.38
CA ALA A 180 -10.58 3.57 -12.16
C ALA A 180 -9.22 2.95 -11.80
N VAL A 181 -9.24 2.00 -10.86
CA VAL A 181 -8.08 1.18 -10.49
C VAL A 181 -8.33 -0.25 -10.98
N ILE A 182 -7.73 -0.59 -12.11
CA ILE A 182 -7.89 -1.90 -12.76
C ILE A 182 -6.62 -2.73 -12.54
N VAL A 183 -6.69 -3.73 -11.66
CA VAL A 183 -5.60 -4.65 -11.34
C VAL A 183 -5.89 -6.01 -11.95
N LYS A 184 -5.28 -6.31 -13.10
CA LYS A 184 -5.37 -7.61 -13.79
C LYS A 184 -3.98 -8.22 -13.93
N VAL A 185 -3.50 -8.87 -12.86
CA VAL A 185 -2.12 -9.39 -12.75
C VAL A 185 -2.15 -10.80 -12.18
N SER A 186 -1.85 -11.80 -13.01
CA SER A 186 -1.98 -13.22 -12.65
C SER A 186 -0.86 -13.73 -11.74
N THR A 187 0.30 -13.05 -11.73
CA THR A 187 1.48 -13.38 -10.90
C THR A 187 1.45 -12.74 -9.52
N LEU A 188 0.51 -11.81 -9.27
CA LEU A 188 0.44 -11.04 -8.05
C LEU A 188 0.12 -11.93 -6.85
N GLN A 189 0.94 -11.80 -5.79
CA GLN A 189 0.80 -12.56 -4.54
C GLN A 189 0.37 -11.67 -3.38
N ARG A 190 0.75 -10.38 -3.40
CA ARG A 190 0.41 -9.40 -2.35
C ARG A 190 -0.18 -8.14 -2.98
N LEU A 191 -1.35 -7.74 -2.50
CA LEU A 191 -2.02 -6.51 -2.90
C LEU A 191 -2.34 -5.69 -1.65
N THR A 192 -1.95 -4.41 -1.67
CA THR A 192 -2.44 -3.43 -0.70
C THR A 192 -3.01 -2.24 -1.46
N LEU A 193 -4.29 -1.98 -1.27
CA LEU A 193 -4.99 -0.81 -1.77
C LEU A 193 -5.39 0.04 -0.58
N LYS A 194 -4.99 1.31 -0.60
CA LYS A 194 -5.51 2.32 0.32
C LYS A 194 -6.09 3.44 -0.51
N THR A 195 -7.36 3.72 -0.29
CA THR A 195 -8.07 4.79 -0.97
C THR A 195 -8.71 5.65 0.09
N ARG A 196 -8.26 6.90 0.19
CA ARG A 196 -8.97 7.94 0.91
C ARG A 196 -9.57 8.83 -0.17
N SER A 197 -10.88 9.05 -0.22
CA SER A 197 -11.46 9.86 -1.29
C SER A 197 -12.59 10.74 -0.80
N GLU A 198 -12.46 12.04 -1.08
CA GLU A 198 -13.52 13.04 -0.92
C GLU A 198 -14.20 13.37 -2.28
N TYR A 199 -13.81 12.69 -3.35
CA TYR A 199 -14.09 13.04 -4.76
C TYR A 199 -14.59 11.80 -5.55
N PRO A 200 -15.16 11.94 -6.78
CA PRO A 200 -16.22 11.06 -7.25
C PRO A 200 -15.77 9.61 -7.52
N SER A 201 -16.77 8.73 -7.51
CA SER A 201 -16.70 7.28 -7.57
C SER A 201 -15.53 6.69 -8.37
N VAL A 202 -14.57 6.12 -7.64
CA VAL A 202 -13.50 5.31 -8.25
C VAL A 202 -13.99 3.87 -8.37
N GLN A 203 -13.95 3.34 -9.59
CA GLN A 203 -14.19 1.92 -9.82
C GLN A 203 -12.92 1.10 -9.58
N HIS A 204 -13.01 0.09 -8.72
CA HIS A 204 -11.94 -0.86 -8.45
C HIS A 204 -12.27 -2.20 -9.11
N VAL A 205 -11.39 -2.68 -10.00
CA VAL A 205 -11.51 -4.00 -10.63
C VAL A 205 -10.30 -4.84 -10.28
N ILE A 206 -10.49 -5.96 -9.59
CA ILE A 206 -9.41 -6.82 -9.09
C ILE A 206 -9.59 -8.22 -9.66
N VAL A 207 -8.64 -8.62 -10.52
CA VAL A 207 -8.57 -9.95 -11.16
C VAL A 207 -7.16 -10.51 -10.96
N THR A 208 -6.97 -11.22 -9.85
CA THR A 208 -5.64 -11.68 -9.40
C THR A 208 -5.75 -13.08 -8.76
N PRO A 209 -5.83 -14.16 -9.55
CA PRO A 209 -6.14 -15.51 -9.05
C PRO A 209 -5.01 -16.15 -8.21
N SER A 210 -3.80 -15.60 -8.24
CA SER A 210 -2.66 -16.09 -7.44
C SER A 210 -2.44 -15.35 -6.13
N LEU A 211 -3.35 -14.43 -5.77
CA LEU A 211 -3.21 -13.59 -4.61
C LEU A 211 -3.25 -14.42 -3.31
N LYS A 212 -2.30 -14.15 -2.41
CA LYS A 212 -2.19 -14.79 -1.08
C LYS A 212 -2.47 -13.82 0.05
N TYR A 213 -2.17 -12.55 -0.16
CA TYR A 213 -2.37 -11.48 0.81
C TYR A 213 -3.13 -10.32 0.17
N LEU A 214 -4.22 -9.91 0.81
CA LEU A 214 -5.00 -8.73 0.44
C LEU A 214 -5.09 -7.77 1.62
N LYS A 215 -4.85 -6.49 1.37
CA LYS A 215 -5.18 -5.42 2.30
C LYS A 215 -5.93 -4.31 1.59
N ILE A 216 -7.12 -3.98 2.08
CA ILE A 216 -7.93 -2.88 1.60
C ILE A 216 -8.16 -1.93 2.78
N TYR A 217 -7.81 -0.66 2.59
CA TYR A 217 -8.14 0.42 3.50
C TYR A 217 -8.93 1.46 2.72
N GLU A 218 -10.11 1.80 3.20
CA GLU A 218 -11.02 2.72 2.55
C GLU A 218 -11.58 3.73 3.54
N ASP A 219 -11.50 4.99 3.14
CA ASP A 219 -11.89 6.15 3.93
C ASP A 219 -12.52 7.18 2.98
N GLY A 220 -13.82 7.06 2.73
CA GLY A 220 -14.54 7.88 1.75
C GLY A 220 -15.85 7.24 1.30
N ASP A 221 -16.68 8.04 0.63
CA ASP A 221 -17.97 7.59 0.09
C ASP A 221 -17.88 7.26 -1.42
N ASN A 222 -18.79 6.43 -1.92
CA ASN A 222 -19.02 6.15 -3.36
C ASN A 222 -17.96 5.33 -4.11
N LEU A 223 -17.20 4.44 -3.47
CA LEU A 223 -16.33 3.50 -4.20
C LEU A 223 -17.13 2.33 -4.77
N SER A 224 -16.59 1.60 -5.73
CA SER A 224 -17.24 0.36 -6.19
C SER A 224 -16.20 -0.71 -6.48
N TYR A 225 -16.49 -1.94 -6.11
CA TYR A 225 -15.57 -3.07 -6.27
C TYR A 225 -16.17 -4.14 -7.16
N ILE A 226 -15.40 -4.56 -8.16
CA ILE A 226 -15.64 -5.74 -8.97
C ILE A 226 -14.45 -6.66 -8.75
N ILE A 227 -14.64 -7.70 -7.96
CA ILE A 227 -13.57 -8.61 -7.55
C ILE A 227 -13.91 -10.02 -7.99
N GLU A 228 -13.03 -10.63 -8.78
CA GLU A 228 -13.11 -12.04 -9.12
C GLU A 228 -12.60 -12.92 -7.97
N ASP A 229 -13.01 -14.19 -7.94
CA ASP A 229 -12.62 -15.14 -6.91
C ASP A 229 -11.08 -15.23 -6.76
N MET A 230 -10.61 -15.21 -5.51
CA MET A 230 -9.20 -15.34 -5.16
C MET A 230 -8.94 -16.68 -4.47
N PRO A 231 -8.87 -17.80 -5.22
CA PRO A 231 -8.86 -19.15 -4.64
C PRO A 231 -7.63 -19.48 -3.78
N LYS A 232 -6.53 -18.70 -3.91
CA LYS A 232 -5.29 -18.89 -3.16
C LYS A 232 -5.11 -17.91 -1.99
N LEU A 233 -6.12 -17.10 -1.69
CA LEU A 233 -6.04 -16.08 -0.65
C LEU A 233 -5.88 -16.75 0.72
N GLU A 234 -4.86 -16.34 1.47
CA GLU A 234 -4.57 -16.88 2.80
C GLU A 234 -4.87 -15.85 3.89
N GLU A 235 -4.52 -14.59 3.64
CA GLU A 235 -4.67 -13.51 4.61
C GLU A 235 -5.37 -12.29 3.96
N ALA A 236 -6.37 -11.76 4.65
CA ALA A 236 -7.08 -10.55 4.24
C ALA A 236 -7.23 -9.56 5.41
N VAL A 237 -6.90 -8.30 5.17
CA VAL A 237 -7.11 -7.19 6.10
C VAL A 237 -8.01 -6.15 5.44
N ILE A 238 -9.25 -6.08 5.91
CA ILE A 238 -10.30 -5.23 5.36
C ILE A 238 -10.64 -4.15 6.38
N ASP A 239 -10.42 -2.91 6.01
CA ASP A 239 -10.73 -1.71 6.78
C ASP A 239 -11.53 -0.77 5.87
N VAL A 240 -12.86 -0.87 5.89
CA VAL A 240 -13.73 -0.22 4.90
C VAL A 240 -14.94 0.43 5.54
N ALA A 241 -15.43 1.51 4.94
CA ALA A 241 -16.74 2.04 5.24
C ALA A 241 -17.82 1.14 4.62
N HIS A 242 -17.79 0.98 3.31
CA HIS A 242 -18.85 0.34 2.52
C HIS A 242 -18.36 -0.95 1.82
N PHE A 243 -19.26 -1.69 1.18
CA PHE A 243 -18.96 -2.85 0.30
C PHE A 243 -18.33 -4.10 0.94
N LEU A 244 -18.46 -4.27 2.25
CA LEU A 244 -17.94 -5.46 2.94
C LEU A 244 -18.50 -6.76 2.32
N ASP A 245 -19.77 -6.76 1.91
CA ASP A 245 -20.44 -7.93 1.36
C ASP A 245 -19.86 -8.40 0.02
N GLU A 246 -19.56 -7.47 -0.89
CA GLU A 246 -18.94 -7.74 -2.18
C GLU A 246 -17.53 -8.32 -1.99
N LEU A 247 -16.76 -7.74 -1.06
CA LEU A 247 -15.42 -8.20 -0.72
C LEU A 247 -15.47 -9.65 -0.18
N LEU A 248 -16.34 -9.92 0.79
CA LEU A 248 -16.42 -11.22 1.46
C LEU A 248 -16.79 -12.37 0.50
N ARG A 249 -17.57 -12.11 -0.56
CA ARG A 249 -17.94 -13.13 -1.57
C ARG A 249 -16.74 -13.69 -2.32
N SER A 250 -15.76 -12.84 -2.64
CA SER A 250 -14.62 -13.24 -3.48
C SER A 250 -13.45 -13.84 -2.67
N MET A 251 -13.60 -13.98 -1.34
CA MET A 251 -12.53 -14.35 -0.39
C MET A 251 -12.81 -15.66 0.38
N THR A 252 -13.64 -16.57 -0.14
CA THR A 252 -14.05 -17.82 0.54
C THR A 252 -12.91 -18.76 0.97
N SER A 253 -11.73 -18.62 0.36
CA SER A 253 -10.52 -19.42 0.62
C SER A 253 -9.68 -18.93 1.81
N VAL A 254 -9.98 -17.74 2.35
CA VAL A 254 -9.15 -17.06 3.36
C VAL A 254 -9.01 -17.88 4.66
N LYS A 255 -7.81 -17.84 5.26
CA LYS A 255 -7.49 -18.49 6.54
C LYS A 255 -7.43 -17.52 7.71
N HIS A 256 -6.92 -16.31 7.45
CA HIS A 256 -6.76 -15.24 8.42
C HIS A 256 -7.49 -13.99 7.92
N LEU A 257 -8.57 -13.60 8.60
CA LEU A 257 -9.39 -12.46 8.21
C LEU A 257 -9.40 -11.43 9.33
N SER A 258 -9.00 -10.20 9.01
CA SER A 258 -9.17 -9.04 9.88
C SER A 258 -10.18 -8.09 9.26
N VAL A 259 -11.28 -7.81 9.96
CA VAL A 259 -12.34 -6.90 9.51
C VAL A 259 -12.48 -5.72 10.46
N ARG A 260 -12.51 -4.54 9.87
CA ARG A 260 -12.93 -3.28 10.49
C ARG A 260 -13.91 -2.60 9.55
N GLN A 261 -15.13 -2.40 10.03
CA GLN A 261 -16.17 -1.68 9.31
C GLN A 261 -16.40 -0.32 9.98
N ILE A 262 -16.39 0.76 9.20
CA ILE A 262 -16.39 2.14 9.72
C ILE A 262 -17.82 2.72 9.83
N THR A 263 -18.71 2.33 8.92
CA THR A 263 -20.12 2.76 8.87
C THR A 263 -21.08 1.61 9.22
N ASN A 264 -22.32 1.95 9.61
CA ASN A 264 -23.36 0.96 9.90
C ASN A 264 -23.86 0.31 8.60
N LEU A 265 -24.40 -0.91 8.70
CA LEU A 265 -25.14 -1.50 7.59
C LEU A 265 -26.45 -0.72 7.47
N GLU A 266 -26.70 -0.07 6.32
CA GLU A 266 -28.02 0.50 6.04
C GLU A 266 -29.08 -0.60 6.16
N GLU A 267 -30.29 -0.26 6.62
CA GLU A 267 -31.35 -1.25 6.88
C GLU A 267 -31.69 -2.13 5.64
N ASP A 268 -31.44 -1.61 4.43
CA ASP A 268 -31.59 -2.31 3.15
C ASP A 268 -30.38 -3.17 2.72
N GLN A 269 -29.21 -3.00 3.36
CA GLN A 269 -27.99 -3.81 3.18
C GLN A 269 -27.97 -5.05 4.09
N SER A 270 -29.12 -5.47 4.61
CA SER A 270 -29.36 -6.74 5.32
C SER A 270 -29.13 -8.00 4.47
N LYS A 271 -28.40 -7.89 3.34
CA LYS A 271 -28.04 -8.97 2.42
C LYS A 271 -26.59 -9.41 2.60
N LEU A 272 -26.16 -9.61 3.86
CA LEU A 272 -25.06 -10.55 4.12
C LEU A 272 -25.50 -11.93 3.60
N ASN A 273 -25.18 -12.15 2.33
CA ASN A 273 -25.94 -13.07 1.50
C ASN A 273 -25.75 -14.51 1.98
N VAL A 274 -26.90 -15.16 2.12
CA VAL A 274 -27.07 -16.57 2.46
C VAL A 274 -26.33 -17.41 1.43
N GLY A 275 -25.24 -18.10 1.83
CA GLY A 275 -24.56 -19.10 1.00
C GLY A 275 -23.05 -18.98 0.88
N THR A 276 -22.43 -17.86 1.29
CA THR A 276 -20.96 -17.76 1.30
C THR A 276 -20.42 -18.48 2.53
N VAL A 277 -19.62 -19.54 2.33
CA VAL A 277 -19.03 -20.34 3.42
C VAL A 277 -17.51 -20.25 3.38
N PHE A 278 -16.92 -19.90 4.52
CA PHE A 278 -15.47 -19.82 4.71
C PHE A 278 -14.93 -21.18 5.18
N HIS A 279 -14.68 -22.08 4.23
CA HIS A 279 -14.26 -23.45 4.52
C HIS A 279 -12.85 -23.59 5.12
N GLN A 280 -12.07 -22.51 5.13
CA GLN A 280 -10.67 -22.49 5.56
C GLN A 280 -10.38 -21.45 6.64
N LEU A 281 -11.36 -20.63 7.05
CA LEU A 281 -11.12 -19.57 8.03
C LEU A 281 -10.80 -20.18 9.40
N GLU A 282 -9.62 -19.85 9.92
CA GLU A 282 -9.10 -20.35 11.21
C GLU A 282 -8.94 -19.22 12.23
N ASP A 283 -8.60 -18.02 11.77
CA ASP A 283 -8.39 -16.83 12.59
C ASP A 283 -9.25 -15.66 12.09
N LEU A 284 -10.11 -15.15 12.97
CA LEU A 284 -10.93 -13.97 12.72
C LEU A 284 -10.59 -12.88 13.74
N LYS A 285 -10.18 -11.72 13.24
CA LYS A 285 -10.03 -10.49 14.02
C LYS A 285 -11.11 -9.50 13.62
N LEU A 286 -11.97 -9.09 14.55
CA LEU A 286 -13.11 -8.19 14.27
C LEU A 286 -13.08 -6.97 15.20
N CYS A 287 -13.26 -5.79 14.61
CA CYS A 287 -13.33 -4.54 15.36
C CYS A 287 -14.74 -4.28 15.93
N ILE A 288 -14.84 -3.97 17.22
CA ILE A 288 -16.06 -3.53 17.90
C ILE A 288 -16.09 -2.00 17.88
N LEU A 289 -16.59 -1.41 16.79
CA LEU A 289 -16.71 0.06 16.64
C LEU A 289 -18.14 0.57 16.60
N ARG A 290 -19.10 -0.27 16.18
CA ARG A 290 -20.46 0.13 15.76
C ARG A 290 -21.48 -0.92 16.14
N GLU A 291 -22.73 -0.55 16.38
CA GLU A 291 -23.80 -1.42 16.92
C GLU A 291 -24.02 -2.73 16.13
N ASP A 292 -23.83 -2.71 14.81
CA ASP A 292 -24.03 -3.88 13.94
C ASP A 292 -22.89 -4.90 13.92
N TRP A 293 -21.81 -4.66 14.66
CA TRP A 293 -20.65 -5.57 14.74
C TRP A 293 -21.07 -7.01 15.08
N SER A 294 -22.11 -7.15 15.92
CA SER A 294 -22.65 -8.42 16.38
C SER A 294 -23.33 -9.21 15.25
N LYS A 295 -23.99 -8.53 14.30
CA LYS A 295 -24.62 -9.16 13.13
C LYS A 295 -23.57 -9.77 12.20
N VAL A 296 -22.53 -8.99 11.89
CA VAL A 296 -21.38 -9.44 11.08
C VAL A 296 -20.69 -10.62 11.75
N LEU A 297 -20.48 -10.54 13.07
CA LEU A 297 -19.89 -11.62 13.85
C LEU A 297 -20.72 -12.91 13.78
N VAL A 298 -22.02 -12.85 14.09
CA VAL A 298 -22.90 -14.03 14.07
C VAL A 298 -22.90 -14.69 12.70
N TRP A 299 -22.95 -13.90 11.64
CA TRP A 299 -22.90 -14.42 10.28
C TRP A 299 -21.56 -15.10 9.97
N LEU A 300 -20.42 -14.46 10.29
CA LEU A 300 -19.10 -15.05 10.07
C LEU A 300 -18.94 -16.36 10.83
N LEU A 301 -19.40 -16.43 12.08
CA LEU A 301 -19.34 -17.64 12.90
C LEU A 301 -20.17 -18.79 12.33
N ARG A 302 -21.40 -18.50 11.88
CA ARG A 302 -22.28 -19.50 11.24
C ARG A 302 -21.69 -20.07 9.95
N ASN A 303 -20.92 -19.25 9.22
CA ASN A 303 -20.36 -19.60 7.93
C ASN A 303 -18.88 -20.02 7.99
N SER A 304 -18.28 -20.17 9.18
CA SER A 304 -16.85 -20.50 9.35
C SER A 304 -16.65 -21.74 10.21
N PRO A 305 -16.89 -22.95 9.66
CA PRO A 305 -16.88 -24.20 10.44
C PRO A 305 -15.51 -24.58 11.02
N LYS A 306 -14.41 -24.01 10.52
CA LYS A 306 -13.05 -24.28 11.00
C LYS A 306 -12.46 -23.19 11.89
N LEU A 307 -13.24 -22.18 12.26
CA LEU A 307 -12.74 -21.07 13.05
C LEU A 307 -12.27 -21.55 14.43
N ARG A 308 -11.06 -21.15 14.84
CA ARG A 308 -10.42 -21.54 16.10
C ARG A 308 -10.10 -20.35 16.98
N VAL A 309 -9.70 -19.25 16.34
CA VAL A 309 -9.30 -18.02 17.02
C VAL A 309 -10.28 -16.92 16.64
N LEU A 310 -10.89 -16.32 17.67
CA LEU A 310 -11.68 -15.11 17.53
C LEU A 310 -11.04 -14.02 18.39
N ASN A 311 -10.63 -12.94 17.74
CA ASN A 311 -10.07 -11.77 18.40
C ASN A 311 -11.00 -10.57 18.18
N LEU A 312 -11.63 -10.13 19.26
CA LEU A 312 -12.44 -8.92 19.25
C LEU A 312 -11.62 -7.79 19.84
N TYR A 313 -11.60 -6.63 19.16
CA TYR A 313 -10.85 -5.49 19.63
C TYR A 313 -11.61 -4.19 19.45
N THR A 314 -11.37 -3.25 20.35
CA THR A 314 -11.82 -1.86 20.21
C THR A 314 -10.62 -1.00 19.87
N ASP A 315 -10.79 -0.04 18.96
CA ASP A 315 -9.79 1.01 18.76
C ASP A 315 -10.06 2.13 19.76
N VAL A 316 -9.12 2.35 20.69
CA VAL A 316 -9.11 3.58 21.47
C VAL A 316 -8.56 4.68 20.57
N ILE A 317 -9.42 5.62 20.17
CA ILE A 317 -8.99 6.83 19.46
C ILE A 317 -8.27 7.72 20.48
N ASP A 318 -6.95 7.55 20.67
CA ASP A 318 -6.14 8.55 21.36
C ASP A 318 -5.90 9.70 20.37
N GLY A 319 -6.64 10.80 20.56
CA GLY A 319 -6.58 12.02 19.76
C GLY A 319 -5.32 12.87 19.97
N THR A 320 -4.14 12.28 19.77
CA THR A 320 -2.88 13.05 19.74
C THR A 320 -2.07 12.66 18.50
N GLU A 321 -2.09 13.53 17.51
CA GLU A 321 -1.28 13.45 16.31
C GLU A 321 0.20 13.68 16.66
N GLU A 322 0.98 12.61 16.80
CA GLU A 322 2.42 12.65 16.53
C GLU A 322 2.84 11.43 15.70
N TRP A 323 3.34 11.73 14.50
CA TRP A 323 3.49 10.83 13.36
C TRP A 323 4.82 10.07 13.37
N GLU A 324 5.01 9.15 14.32
CA GLU A 324 5.97 8.05 14.15
C GLU A 324 5.38 6.74 14.72
N LYS A 325 5.04 5.82 13.81
CA LYS A 325 4.28 4.57 14.04
C LYS A 325 2.84 4.82 14.52
N CYS A 326 1.86 4.63 13.63
CA CYS A 326 0.49 4.31 14.05
C CYS A 326 0.51 2.96 14.77
N GLY A 327 0.86 2.96 16.05
CA GLY A 327 0.56 1.88 16.97
C GLY A 327 -0.77 2.21 17.62
N TYR A 328 -1.88 1.76 17.01
CA TYR A 328 -3.16 1.75 17.70
C TYR A 328 -2.99 0.93 18.98
N LYS A 329 -3.32 1.51 20.14
CA LYS A 329 -3.43 0.76 21.39
C LYS A 329 -4.78 0.03 21.35
N ASN A 330 -4.75 -1.21 20.89
CA ASN A 330 -5.95 -2.05 20.87
C ASN A 330 -6.09 -2.70 22.25
N SER A 331 -7.22 -2.50 22.91
CA SER A 331 -7.70 -3.48 23.89
C SER A 331 -8.33 -4.63 23.09
N SER A 332 -7.68 -5.79 23.12
CA SER A 332 -8.16 -7.00 22.46
C SER A 332 -8.55 -8.05 23.47
N VAL A 333 -9.71 -8.66 23.26
CA VAL A 333 -10.12 -9.89 23.91
C VAL A 333 -9.88 -11.02 22.91
N THR A 334 -8.89 -11.85 23.19
CA THR A 334 -8.60 -13.04 22.38
C THR A 334 -9.30 -14.23 23.01
N CYS A 335 -10.24 -14.82 22.30
CA CYS A 335 -10.90 -16.04 22.72
C CYS A 335 -10.43 -17.20 21.84
N ILE A 336 -9.84 -18.22 22.47
CA ILE A 336 -9.39 -19.45 21.82
C ILE A 336 -10.39 -20.54 22.16
N TRP A 337 -11.11 -21.06 21.18
CA TRP A 337 -12.15 -22.08 21.40
C TRP A 337 -11.85 -23.36 20.62
N LYS A 338 -12.37 -24.49 21.10
CA LYS A 338 -12.57 -25.70 20.27
C LYS A 338 -13.97 -25.57 19.65
N SER A 339 -14.11 -25.86 18.35
CA SER A 339 -15.24 -25.46 17.47
C SER A 339 -16.64 -25.59 18.08
N ASP A 340 -16.89 -26.61 18.88
CA ASP A 340 -18.23 -26.97 19.34
C ASP A 340 -18.79 -26.05 20.44
N SER A 341 -17.94 -25.26 21.11
CA SER A 341 -18.36 -24.32 22.16
C SER A 341 -18.65 -22.90 21.66
N MET A 342 -18.36 -22.59 20.40
CA MET A 342 -18.29 -21.22 19.90
C MET A 342 -19.67 -20.55 19.80
N ASN A 343 -20.69 -21.26 19.29
CA ASN A 343 -22.05 -20.72 19.16
C ASN A 343 -22.71 -20.42 20.53
N ALA A 344 -22.55 -21.32 21.52
CA ALA A 344 -23.15 -21.15 22.84
C ALA A 344 -22.45 -20.10 23.71
N ALA A 345 -21.15 -19.84 23.48
CA ALA A 345 -20.40 -18.77 24.13
C ALA A 345 -20.73 -17.40 23.51
N VAL A 346 -20.90 -17.34 22.19
CA VAL A 346 -21.26 -16.11 21.48
C VAL A 346 -22.69 -15.68 21.80
N HIS A 347 -23.65 -16.60 21.91
CA HIS A 347 -24.98 -16.27 22.42
C HIS A 347 -24.95 -15.69 23.84
N ARG A 348 -24.00 -16.13 24.67
CA ARG A 348 -23.78 -15.55 26.01
C ARG A 348 -23.10 -14.18 25.96
N LEU A 349 -22.09 -13.99 25.10
CA LEU A 349 -21.46 -12.68 24.89
C LEU A 349 -22.44 -11.63 24.35
N ILE A 350 -23.23 -11.99 23.34
CA ILE A 350 -24.28 -11.13 22.77
C ILE A 350 -25.38 -10.84 23.80
N GLY A 351 -25.76 -11.84 24.61
CA GLY A 351 -26.74 -11.69 25.68
C GLY A 351 -26.23 -10.95 26.92
N CYS A 352 -24.91 -10.78 27.08
CA CYS A 352 -24.33 -10.05 28.21
C CYS A 352 -24.21 -8.54 27.95
N ASP A 353 -24.11 -8.10 26.70
CA ASP A 353 -23.92 -6.68 26.37
C ASP A 353 -25.19 -5.94 25.92
N TYR A 354 -26.33 -6.62 25.79
CA TYR A 354 -27.57 -5.96 25.40
C TYR A 354 -28.78 -6.57 26.10
N ASN A 355 -29.35 -5.81 27.05
CA ASN A 355 -30.80 -5.73 27.21
C ASN A 355 -31.40 -5.17 25.91
N VAL A 356 -31.43 -5.97 24.85
CA VAL A 356 -32.26 -5.70 23.68
C VAL A 356 -33.49 -6.60 23.84
N LEU A 357 -34.59 -5.93 24.17
CA LEU A 357 -35.93 -6.49 24.16
C LEU A 357 -36.18 -7.17 22.80
N ILE A 358 -36.75 -8.37 22.91
CA ILE A 358 -37.21 -9.27 21.84
C ILE A 358 -38.07 -8.54 20.81
#